data_AF-A0A529FB84-F1
#
_entry.id   AF-A0A529FB84-F1
#
_cell.length_a   1.000
_cell.length_b   1.000
_cell.length_c   1.000
_cell.angle_alpha   90.00
_cell.angle_beta   90.00
_cell.angle_gamma   90.00
#
_symmetry.space_group_name_H-M   'P 1'
#
loop_
_entity.id
_entity.type
_entity.pdbx_description
1 polymer ?
#
loop_
_entity_poly.entity_id
_entity_poly.type
_entity_poly.pdbx_seq_one_letter_code
_entity_poly.pdbx_strand_id
1 'polypeptide(L)'
;AIRVDSRGREVMRILPRVNEAVNEEWISDKTRFIWDGLRTQRLDRPYVRKDGKLVAASWAEAFAAIKDEVGKTTPERIGAVAGDLSAVEEIYALKLLMAALGSKNTDCRQDGAALGPSLGRASYIFN
;
A
#
# COMPACT_ATOMS: atom_id res chain seq x y z
N ALA A 1 -19.64 2.29 5.31
CA ALA A 1 -19.94 1.87 3.93
C ALA A 1 -20.08 3.09 3.04
N ILE A 2 -19.60 3.03 1.81
CA ILE A 2 -19.63 4.18 0.87
C ILE A 2 -20.31 3.81 -0.44
N ARG A 3 -20.70 4.85 -1.19
CA ARG A 3 -21.08 4.81 -2.60
C ARG A 3 -20.16 5.79 -3.36
N VAL A 4 -19.51 5.28 -4.40
CA VAL A 4 -18.62 6.07 -5.25
C VAL A 4 -19.37 6.42 -6.53
N ASP A 5 -19.71 7.70 -6.69
CA ASP A 5 -20.44 8.17 -7.87
C ASP A 5 -19.40 8.64 -8.90
N SER A 6 -19.35 7.97 -10.06
CA SER A 6 -18.40 8.25 -11.14
C SER A 6 -19.13 8.67 -12.43
N ARG A 7 -18.43 9.43 -13.28
CA ARG A 7 -18.89 9.77 -14.63
C ARG A 7 -17.74 9.52 -15.60
N GLY A 8 -17.92 8.53 -16.48
CA GLY A 8 -16.84 8.07 -17.35
C GLY A 8 -15.68 7.49 -16.53
N ARG A 9 -14.48 8.05 -16.70
CA ARG A 9 -13.26 7.57 -16.03
C ARG A 9 -12.96 8.31 -14.72
N GLU A 10 -13.78 9.28 -14.35
CA GLU A 10 -13.53 10.15 -13.21
C GLU A 10 -14.54 9.90 -12.08
N VAL A 11 -14.03 9.90 -10.85
CA VAL A 11 -14.87 9.92 -9.65
C VAL A 11 -15.34 11.36 -9.44
N MET A 12 -16.64 11.56 -9.32
CA MET A 12 -17.23 12.89 -9.16
C MET A 12 -17.50 13.24 -7.69
N ARG A 13 -17.82 12.23 -6.87
CA ARG A 13 -18.05 12.38 -5.42
C ARG A 13 -18.09 11.03 -4.71
N ILE A 14 -17.90 11.07 -3.40
CA ILE A 14 -18.09 9.94 -2.48
C ILE A 14 -19.20 10.30 -1.50
N LEU A 15 -20.20 9.43 -1.38
CA LEU A 15 -21.33 9.59 -0.46
C LEU A 15 -21.42 8.42 0.51
N PRO A 16 -21.95 8.63 1.73
CA PRO A 16 -22.22 7.53 2.64
C PRO A 16 -23.31 6.62 2.07
N ARG A 17 -23.24 5.34 2.43
CA ARG A 17 -24.35 4.39 2.28
C ARG A 17 -24.73 3.94 3.68
N VAL A 18 -26.05 3.76 3.90
CA VAL A 18 -26.58 3.29 5.18
C VAL A 18 -25.97 1.92 5.53
N ASN A 19 -25.32 1.84 6.68
CA ASN A 19 -24.82 0.62 7.30
C ASN A 19 -24.75 0.82 8.83
N GLU A 20 -25.81 0.35 9.50
CA GLU A 20 -26.00 0.44 10.95
C GLU A 20 -24.85 -0.15 11.79
N ALA A 21 -24.11 -1.12 11.26
CA ALA A 21 -23.03 -1.77 12.02
C ALA A 21 -21.70 -1.01 11.99
N VAL A 22 -21.55 0.00 11.13
CA VAL A 22 -20.25 0.65 10.88
C VAL A 22 -20.32 2.16 10.97
N ASN A 23 -21.22 2.77 10.22
CA ASN A 23 -21.20 4.21 10.02
C ASN A 23 -22.59 4.83 9.98
N GLU A 24 -23.63 4.04 10.22
CA GLU A 24 -25.03 4.45 10.08
C GLU A 24 -25.20 5.10 8.70
N GLU A 25 -25.40 6.41 8.64
CA GLU A 25 -25.50 7.20 7.41
C GLU A 25 -24.38 8.24 7.21
N TRP A 26 -23.31 8.21 8.02
CA TRP A 26 -22.27 9.25 8.07
C TRP A 26 -20.92 8.78 7.50
N ILE A 27 -20.11 9.74 7.04
CA ILE A 27 -18.69 9.59 6.71
C ILE A 27 -17.96 10.88 7.07
N SER A 28 -16.67 10.77 7.42
CA SER A 28 -15.81 11.93 7.69
C SER A 28 -15.54 12.77 6.45
N ASP A 29 -15.15 14.03 6.65
CA ASP A 29 -14.79 14.94 5.57
C ASP A 29 -13.58 14.45 4.78
N LYS A 30 -12.61 13.79 5.45
CA LYS A 30 -11.49 13.13 4.76
C LYS A 30 -12.00 12.16 3.71
N THR A 31 -12.89 11.23 4.07
CA THR A 31 -13.45 10.25 3.13
C THR A 31 -14.34 10.91 2.07
N ARG A 32 -15.10 11.94 2.44
CA ARG A 32 -16.03 12.62 1.52
C ARG A 32 -15.32 13.37 0.40
N PHE A 33 -14.17 13.99 0.70
CA PHE A 33 -13.50 14.91 -0.21
C PHE A 33 -12.20 14.39 -0.83
N ILE A 34 -11.66 13.24 -0.39
CA ILE A 34 -10.40 12.66 -0.93
C ILE A 34 -10.41 12.30 -2.43
N TRP A 35 -11.59 12.27 -3.06
CA TRP A 35 -11.73 11.81 -4.45
C TRP A 35 -10.97 12.70 -5.46
N ASP A 36 -10.68 13.95 -5.13
CA ASP A 36 -9.87 14.85 -5.94
C ASP A 36 -8.39 14.46 -5.98
N GLY A 37 -7.89 13.79 -4.96
CA GLY A 37 -6.55 13.20 -4.91
C GLY A 37 -6.37 12.06 -5.92
N LEU A 38 -7.47 11.36 -6.27
CA LEU A 38 -7.42 10.24 -7.21
C LEU A 38 -7.07 10.66 -8.65
N ARG A 39 -7.15 11.95 -8.99
CA ARG A 39 -6.78 12.49 -10.32
C ARG A 39 -5.43 13.21 -10.35
N THR A 40 -4.79 13.42 -9.20
CA THR A 40 -3.63 14.30 -9.06
C THR A 40 -2.39 13.48 -8.68
N GLN A 41 -1.22 13.79 -9.25
CA GLN A 41 0.07 13.14 -8.93
C GLN A 41 0.04 11.59 -8.98
N ARG A 42 -0.69 11.02 -9.95
CA ARG A 42 -0.78 9.58 -10.12
C ARG A 42 0.51 9.02 -10.71
N LEU A 43 0.98 7.89 -10.15
CA LEU A 43 1.95 7.03 -10.82
C LEU A 43 1.23 6.34 -11.99
N ASP A 44 1.48 6.82 -13.20
CA ASP A 44 0.82 6.38 -14.44
C ASP A 44 1.59 5.29 -15.20
N ARG A 45 2.89 5.19 -14.95
CA ARG A 45 3.82 4.26 -15.57
C ARG A 45 4.97 3.92 -14.62
N PRO A 46 5.76 2.86 -14.89
CA PRO A 46 6.95 2.59 -14.11
C PRO A 46 8.07 3.60 -14.40
N TYR A 47 8.91 3.83 -13.40
CA TYR A 47 10.11 4.65 -13.52
C TYR A 47 11.29 3.90 -12.90
N VAL A 48 12.43 3.93 -13.58
CA VAL A 48 13.68 3.30 -13.13
C VAL A 48 14.73 4.38 -12.94
N ARG A 49 15.56 4.27 -11.89
CA ARG A 49 16.61 5.25 -11.62
C ARG A 49 17.79 5.03 -12.57
N LYS A 50 18.15 6.07 -13.33
CA LYS A 50 19.34 6.13 -14.20
C LYS A 50 20.06 7.45 -13.89
N ASP A 51 21.37 7.39 -13.63
CA ASP A 51 22.19 8.57 -13.31
C ASP A 51 21.60 9.48 -12.22
N GLY A 52 21.08 8.85 -11.16
CA GLY A 52 20.50 9.54 -10.01
C GLY A 52 19.07 10.06 -10.20
N LYS A 53 18.49 10.02 -11.41
CA LYS A 53 17.12 10.50 -11.69
C LYS A 53 16.18 9.37 -12.08
N LEU A 54 14.89 9.54 -11.77
CA LEU A 54 13.85 8.62 -12.23
C LEU A 54 13.51 8.90 -13.70
N VAL A 55 13.60 7.86 -14.53
CA VAL A 55 13.30 7.93 -15.97
C VAL A 55 12.17 6.95 -16.25
N ALA A 56 11.20 7.35 -17.07
CA ALA A 56 10.09 6.51 -17.47
C ALA A 56 10.60 5.21 -18.14
N ALA A 57 9.97 4.09 -17.81
CA ALA A 57 10.34 2.77 -18.29
C ALA A 57 9.11 1.96 -18.72
N SER A 58 9.33 0.95 -19.53
CA SER A 58 8.35 -0.10 -19.78
C SER A 58 8.25 -1.06 -18.59
N TRP A 59 7.15 -1.81 -18.52
CA TRP A 59 7.00 -2.87 -17.51
C TRP A 59 8.09 -3.93 -17.60
N ALA A 60 8.51 -4.29 -18.81
CA ALA A 60 9.58 -5.28 -19.02
C ALA A 60 10.92 -4.81 -18.44
N GLU A 61 11.30 -3.55 -18.68
CA GLU A 61 12.52 -2.96 -18.11
C GLU A 61 12.43 -2.85 -16.59
N ALA A 62 11.28 -2.45 -16.05
CA ALA A 62 11.08 -2.34 -14.61
C ALA A 62 11.22 -3.71 -13.90
N PHE A 63 10.58 -4.75 -14.44
CA PHE A 63 10.69 -6.10 -13.88
C PHE A 63 12.08 -6.72 -14.07
N ALA A 64 12.77 -6.43 -15.18
CA ALA A 64 14.16 -6.84 -15.36
C ALA A 64 15.06 -6.22 -14.29
N ALA A 65 14.93 -4.92 -14.03
CA ALA A 65 15.69 -4.23 -12.98
C ALA A 65 15.40 -4.79 -11.58
N ILE A 66 14.14 -5.08 -11.26
CA ILE A 66 13.75 -5.71 -9.99
C ILE A 66 14.39 -7.10 -9.87
N LYS A 67 14.29 -7.93 -10.91
CA LYS A 67 14.86 -9.29 -10.91
C LYS A 67 16.37 -9.26 -10.72
N ASP A 68 17.07 -8.36 -11.42
CA ASP A 68 18.52 -8.26 -11.35
C ASP A 68 19.00 -7.89 -9.94
N GLU A 69 18.34 -6.95 -9.27
CA GLU A 69 18.70 -6.56 -7.91
C GLU A 69 18.32 -7.61 -6.85
N VAL A 70 17.13 -8.21 -6.98
CA VAL A 70 16.70 -9.31 -6.11
C VAL A 70 17.64 -10.50 -6.26
N GLY A 71 18.04 -10.86 -7.49
CA GLY A 71 18.92 -12.00 -7.76
C GLY A 71 20.36 -11.84 -7.22
N LYS A 72 20.82 -10.60 -7.01
CA LYS A 72 22.14 -10.31 -6.41
C LYS A 72 22.10 -10.19 -4.88
N THR A 73 20.91 -10.15 -4.29
CA THR A 73 20.70 -9.84 -2.87
C THR A 73 20.41 -11.11 -2.09
N THR A 74 21.01 -11.27 -0.90
CA THR A 74 20.70 -12.40 -0.02
C THR A 74 19.34 -12.23 0.65
N PRO A 75 18.62 -13.33 0.98
CA PRO A 75 17.27 -13.24 1.56
C PRO A 75 17.16 -12.36 2.81
N GLU A 76 18.21 -12.34 3.65
CA GLU A 76 18.26 -11.57 4.90
C GLU A 76 18.26 -10.06 4.67
N ARG A 77 18.64 -9.62 3.47
CA ARG A 77 18.72 -8.21 3.07
C ARG A 77 17.53 -7.75 2.25
N ILE A 78 16.61 -8.66 1.90
CA ILE A 78 15.35 -8.33 1.25
C ILE A 78 14.34 -8.07 2.36
N GLY A 79 13.61 -6.96 2.28
CA GLY A 79 12.53 -6.62 3.19
C GLY A 79 11.36 -6.00 2.45
N ALA A 80 10.15 -6.16 2.98
CA ALA A 80 8.94 -5.60 2.42
C ALA A 80 8.17 -4.81 3.47
N VAL A 81 7.75 -3.60 3.11
CA VAL A 81 6.90 -2.74 3.93
C VAL A 81 5.57 -2.55 3.19
N ALA A 82 4.48 -3.07 3.75
CA ALA A 82 3.14 -2.92 3.20
C ALA A 82 2.57 -1.55 3.58
N GLY A 83 1.99 -0.84 2.61
CA GLY A 83 1.32 0.44 2.84
C GLY A 83 -0.12 0.27 3.33
N ASP A 84 -0.63 1.26 4.06
CA ASP A 84 -1.93 1.22 4.78
C ASP A 84 -3.15 1.11 3.85
N LEU A 85 -2.97 1.49 2.58
CA LEU A 85 -4.03 1.48 1.58
C LEU A 85 -4.01 0.23 0.68
N SER A 86 -3.09 -0.72 0.94
CA SER A 86 -2.98 -1.96 0.16
C SER A 86 -4.09 -2.94 0.51
N ALA A 87 -4.62 -3.65 -0.49
CA ALA A 87 -5.65 -4.66 -0.26
C ALA A 87 -5.07 -5.92 0.40
N VAL A 88 -5.94 -6.73 1.03
CA VAL A 88 -5.51 -7.97 1.69
C VAL A 88 -4.89 -8.96 0.70
N GLU A 89 -5.40 -8.99 -0.54
CA GLU A 89 -4.90 -9.83 -1.62
C GLU A 89 -3.48 -9.44 -2.03
N GLU A 90 -3.20 -8.15 -2.14
CA GLU A 90 -1.88 -7.62 -2.51
C GLU A 90 -0.86 -7.91 -1.42
N ILE A 91 -1.24 -7.70 -0.16
CA ILE A 91 -0.41 -8.01 1.01
C ILE A 91 -0.13 -9.52 1.08
N TYR A 92 -1.14 -10.35 0.81
CA TYR A 92 -0.97 -11.81 0.77
C TYR A 92 -0.04 -12.25 -0.35
N ALA A 93 -0.20 -11.70 -1.56
CA ALA A 93 0.70 -11.97 -2.69
C ALA A 93 2.14 -11.56 -2.38
N LEU A 94 2.34 -10.38 -1.76
CA LEU A 94 3.65 -9.91 -1.29
C LEU A 94 4.24 -10.86 -0.25
N LYS A 95 3.45 -11.34 0.71
CA LYS A 95 3.90 -12.31 1.72
C LYS A 95 4.37 -13.62 1.07
N LEU A 96 3.62 -14.14 0.09
CA LEU A 96 4.01 -15.34 -0.65
C LEU A 96 5.31 -15.13 -1.45
N LEU A 97 5.45 -13.98 -2.10
CA LEU A 97 6.68 -13.61 -2.81
C LEU A 97 7.88 -13.57 -1.86
N MET A 98 7.74 -12.93 -0.69
CA MET A 98 8.80 -12.86 0.31
C MET A 98 9.21 -14.24 0.83
N ALA A 99 8.23 -15.12 1.07
CA ALA A 99 8.49 -16.50 1.44
C ALA A 99 9.23 -17.29 0.34
N ALA A 100 8.84 -17.10 -0.93
CA ALA A 100 9.52 -17.71 -2.07
C ALA A 100 10.97 -17.21 -2.25
N LEU A 101 11.23 -15.94 -1.91
CA LEU A 101 12.57 -15.35 -1.85
C LEU A 101 13.36 -15.74 -0.60
N GLY A 102 12.76 -16.51 0.32
CA GLY A 102 13.38 -16.94 1.57
C GLY A 102 13.50 -15.83 2.63
N SER A 103 12.91 -14.66 2.40
CA SER A 103 12.95 -13.54 3.35
C SER A 103 11.82 -13.62 4.37
N LYS A 104 12.17 -13.36 5.63
CA LYS A 104 11.23 -13.25 6.76
C LYS A 104 10.92 -11.80 7.14
N ASN A 105 11.50 -10.85 6.44
CA ASN A 105 11.46 -9.43 6.80
C ASN A 105 10.23 -8.76 6.17
N THR A 106 9.11 -8.81 6.86
CA THR A 106 7.88 -8.12 6.43
C THR A 106 7.36 -7.23 7.56
N ASP A 107 7.00 -6.01 7.22
CA ASP A 107 6.38 -5.04 8.14
C ASP A 107 5.21 -4.33 7.46
N CYS A 108 4.32 -3.74 8.23
CA CYS A 108 3.23 -2.88 7.76
C CYS A 108 3.11 -1.58 8.58
N ARG A 109 3.97 -1.38 9.58
CA ARG A 109 3.91 -0.21 10.47
C ARG A 109 4.60 0.98 9.82
N GLN A 110 3.88 2.09 9.69
CA GLN A 110 4.43 3.32 9.10
C GLN A 110 5.01 4.30 10.12
N ASP A 111 4.55 4.23 11.38
CA ASP A 111 4.89 5.18 12.46
C ASP A 111 6.00 4.68 13.40
N GLY A 112 6.62 3.55 13.07
CA GLY A 112 7.67 2.96 13.90
C GLY A 112 7.16 2.43 15.25
N ALA A 113 5.85 2.19 15.41
CA ALA A 113 5.28 1.63 16.64
C ALA A 113 6.01 0.36 17.06
N ALA A 114 6.80 0.44 18.15
CA ALA A 114 7.52 -0.69 18.70
C ALA A 114 6.54 -1.57 19.49
N LEU A 115 6.23 -2.75 18.95
CA LEU A 115 5.44 -3.76 19.66
C LEU A 115 6.45 -4.68 20.37
N GLY A 116 6.37 -4.76 21.70
CA GLY A 116 7.33 -5.53 22.47
C GLY A 116 6.82 -5.85 23.87
N PRO A 117 6.99 -7.07 24.39
CA PRO A 117 6.58 -7.40 25.75
C PRO A 117 7.16 -6.46 26.82
N SER A 118 8.35 -5.90 26.57
CA SER A 118 9.02 -4.90 27.42
C SER A 118 8.32 -3.55 27.48
N LEU A 119 7.48 -3.21 26.50
CA LEU A 119 6.73 -1.96 26.42
C LEU A 119 5.32 -2.08 27.01
N GLY A 120 5.04 -3.20 27.70
CA GLY A 120 3.77 -3.48 28.35
C GLY A 120 2.74 -4.11 27.40
N ARG A 121 1.74 -4.79 27.99
CA ARG A 121 0.69 -5.51 27.23
C ARG A 121 0.00 -4.59 26.23
N ALA A 122 -0.28 -3.35 26.63
CA ALA A 122 -0.89 -2.30 25.80
C ALA A 122 -0.16 -2.08 24.45
N SER A 123 1.13 -2.37 24.37
CA SER A 123 1.90 -2.21 23.14
C SER A 123 1.56 -3.22 22.03
N TYR A 124 0.74 -4.25 22.26
CA TYR A 124 0.37 -5.23 21.23
C TYR A 124 -1.09 -5.71 21.29
N ILE A 125 -1.89 -5.16 22.20
CA ILE A 125 -3.36 -5.30 22.17
C ILE A 125 -3.90 -4.05 21.51
N PHE A 126 -4.42 -4.21 20.30
CA PHE A 126 -5.04 -3.16 19.48
C PHE A 126 -6.42 -2.73 20.04
N ASN A 127 -6.50 -2.41 21.34
CA ASN A 127 -7.69 -1.91 22.04
C ASN A 127 -7.64 -0.39 22.20
#